data_AF-A0A9D6HZX9-F1
#
_entry.id   AF-A0A9D6HZX9-F1
#
_cell.length_a   1.000
_cell.length_b   1.000
_cell.length_c   1.000
_cell.angle_alpha   90.00
_cell.angle_beta   90.00
_cell.angle_gamma   90.00
#
_symmetry.space_group_name_H-M   'P 1'
#
loop_
_entity.id
_entity.type
_entity.pdbx_description
1 polymer ?
#
loop_
_entity_poly.entity_id
_entity_poly.type
_entity_poly.pdbx_seq_one_letter_code
_entity_poly.pdbx_strand_id
1 'polypeptide(L)' 'MIAVGIFLTPAGMAKSLGSPFWLLVVWLVMGAMALCGAWCYGELAARFPEPGGGYVYLRRA' A
#
# COMPACT_ATOMS: atom_id res chain seq x y z
N MET A 1 1.66 0.06 7.74
CA MET A 1 2.04 -1.16 8.51
C MET A 1 3.56 -1.28 8.46
N ILE A 2 4.21 -1.55 9.59
CA ILE A 2 5.65 -1.85 9.61
C ILE A 2 5.78 -3.37 9.51
N ALA A 3 6.51 -3.86 8.52
CA ALA A 3 6.65 -5.29 8.24
C ALA A 3 8.08 -5.63 7.82
N VAL A 4 8.45 -6.91 7.91
CA VAL A 4 9.77 -7.45 7.55
C VAL A 4 10.20 -7.09 6.11
N GLY A 5 9.25 -6.82 5.22
CA GLY A 5 9.53 -6.39 3.85
C GLY A 5 10.53 -5.22 3.75
N ILE A 6 10.58 -4.33 4.75
CA ILE A 6 11.56 -3.22 4.79
C ILE A 6 13.02 -3.67 4.67
N PHE A 7 13.35 -4.91 5.04
CA PHE A 7 14.73 -5.42 4.95
C PHE A 7 15.06 -6.03 3.58
N LEU A 8 14.06 -6.50 2.82
CA LEU A 8 14.28 -7.16 1.52
C LEU A 8 14.11 -6.20 0.35
N THR A 9 13.06 -5.37 0.35
CA THR A 9 12.68 -4.59 -0.82
C THR A 9 13.70 -3.49 -1.20
N PRO A 10 14.31 -2.75 -0.24
CA PRO A 10 15.28 -1.70 -0.58
C PRO A 10 16.53 -2.23 -1.28
N ALA A 11 17.00 -3.44 -0.94
CA ALA A 11 18.17 -4.03 -1.58
C ALA A 11 17.93 -4.35 -3.06
N GLY A 12 16.73 -4.83 -3.42
CA GLY A 12 16.32 -5.06 -4.80
C GLY A 12 16.10 -3.74 -5.57
N MET A 13 15.47 -2.76 -4.93
CA MET A 13 15.25 -1.43 -5.53
C MET A 13 16.56 -0.70 -5.77
N ALA A 14 17.50 -0.71 -4.82
CA ALA A 14 18.79 -0.04 -4.95
C ALA A 14 19.59 -0.57 -6.15
N LYS A 15 19.55 -1.89 -6.41
CA LYS A 15 20.16 -2.50 -7.61
C LYS A 15 19.49 -2.05 -8.91
N SER A 16 18.18 -1.84 -8.90
CA SER A 16 17.41 -1.51 -10.11
C SER A 16 17.42 -0.02 -10.44
N LEU A 17 17.43 0.85 -9.43
CA LEU A 17 17.33 2.31 -9.59
C LEU A 17 18.71 2.99 -9.68
N GLY A 18 19.78 2.36 -9.18
CA GLY A 18 21.16 2.86 -9.27
C GLY A 18 21.47 4.15 -8.49
N SER A 19 20.46 4.85 -7.96
CA SER A 19 20.61 6.09 -7.20
C SER A 19 19.75 6.08 -5.92
N PRO A 20 20.32 6.45 -4.76
CA PRO A 20 19.58 6.58 -3.50
C PRO A 20 18.45 7.62 -3.55
N PHE A 21 18.60 8.67 -4.37
CA PHE A 21 17.59 9.71 -4.50
C PHE A 21 16.28 9.15 -5.09
N TRP A 22 16.38 8.36 -6.15
CA TRP A 22 15.21 7.72 -6.76
C TRP A 22 14.53 6.73 -5.82
N LEU A 23 15.28 6.06 -4.96
CA LEU A 23 14.73 5.14 -3.97
C LEU A 23 13.82 5.87 -2.98
N LEU A 24 14.22 7.05 -2.50
CA LEU A 24 13.40 7.88 -1.62
C LEU A 24 12.13 8.39 -2.33
N VAL A 25 12.26 8.84 -3.57
CA VAL A 25 11.11 9.31 -4.39
C VAL A 25 10.09 8.19 -4.57
N VAL A 26 10.53 6.99 -4.94
CA VAL A 26 9.62 5.84 -5.11
C VAL A 26 8.94 5.48 -3.79
N TRP A 27 9.67 5.52 -2.67
CA TRP A 27 9.08 5.28 -1.35
C TRP A 27 7.99 6.30 -0.99
N LEU A 28 8.21 7.58 -1.28
CA LEU A 28 7.20 8.62 -1.06
C LEU A 28 5.97 8.40 -1.93
N VAL A 29 6.15 8.07 -3.21
CA VAL A 29 5.04 7.79 -4.13
C VAL A 29 4.25 6.56 -3.68
N MET A 30 4.92 5.46 -3.33
CA MET A 30 4.27 4.26 -2.81
C MET A 30 3.52 4.53 -1.50
N GLY A 31 4.09 5.35 -0.61
CA GLY A 31 3.44 5.79 0.62
C GLY A 31 2.15 6.58 0.34
N ALA A 32 2.20 7.53 -0.61
CA ALA A 32 1.03 8.29 -1.02
C ALA A 32 -0.06 7.38 -1.62
N MET A 33 0.31 6.45 -2.50
CA MET A 33 -0.63 5.47 -3.07
C MET A 33 -1.30 4.60 -1.99
N ALA A 34 -0.52 4.15 -1.00
CA ALA A 34 -1.05 3.37 0.12
C ALA A 34 -2.04 4.17 0.97
N LEU A 35 -1.78 5.46 1.21
CA LEU A 35 -2.70 6.36 1.92
C LEU A 35 -4.01 6.54 1.15
N CYS A 36 -3.94 6.79 -0.16
CA CYS A 36 -5.13 6.88 -1.00
C CYS A 36 -5.96 5.59 -0.95
N GLY A 37 -5.31 4.43 -1.04
CA GLY A 37 -5.98 3.14 -0.90
C GLY A 37 -6.64 2.96 0.45
N ALA A 38 -5.95 3.34 1.54
CA ALA A 38 -6.49 3.27 2.90
C ALA A 38 -7.75 4.14 3.08
N TRP A 39 -7.80 5.33 2.48
CA TRP A 39 -9.01 6.16 2.49
C TRP A 39 -10.17 5.50 1.75
N CYS A 40 -9.93 4.97 0.53
CA CYS A 40 -10.97 4.27 -0.22
C CYS A 40 -11.52 3.06 0.55
N TYR A 41 -10.64 2.26 1.14
CA TYR A 41 -11.04 1.11 1.96
C TYR A 41 -11.73 1.52 3.27
N GLY A 42 -11.38 2.68 3.84
CA GLY A 42 -12.06 3.24 5.01
C GLY A 42 -13.51 3.59 4.72
N GLU A 43 -13.79 4.24 3.59
CA GLU A 43 -15.15 4.55 3.14
C GLU A 43 -15.98 3.27 2.87
N LEU A 44 -15.36 2.27 2.23
CA LEU A 44 -15.99 0.96 2.01
C LEU A 44 -16.30 0.24 3.32
N ALA A 45 -15.37 0.25 4.28
CA ALA A 45 -15.57 -0.36 5.59
C ALA A 45 -16.69 0.34 6.39
N ALA A 46 -16.80 1.66 6.28
CA ALA A 46 -17.88 2.43 6.91
C ALA A 46 -19.25 2.14 6.28
N ARG A 47 -19.31 1.97 4.95
CA ARG A 47 -20.56 1.65 4.22
C ARG A 47 -21.00 0.19 4.39
N PHE A 48 -20.05 -0.73 4.60
CA PHE A 48 -20.31 -2.16 4.72
C PHE A 48 -19.67 -2.73 6.00
N PRO A 49 -20.29 -2.54 7.18
CA PRO A 49 -19.74 -2.96 8.47
C PRO A 49 -19.85 -4.47 8.72
N GLU A 50 -20.03 -5.28 7.68
CA GLU A 50 -20.19 -6.73 7.78
C GLU A 50 -18.83 -7.44 7.80
N PRO A 51 -18.69 -8.53 8.59
CA PRO A 51 -17.47 -9.33 8.60
C PRO A 51 -17.28 -9.99 7.22
N GLY A 52 -16.05 -9.88 6.68
CA GLY A 52 -15.66 -10.47 5.40
C GLY A 52 -14.82 -9.56 4.50
N GLY A 53 -14.70 -8.27 4.85
CA GLY A 53 -13.75 -7.33 4.24
C GLY A 53 -13.85 -7.28 2.71
N GLY A 54 -12.74 -7.50 2.02
CA GLY A 54 -12.66 -7.44 0.55
C GLY A 54 -13.67 -8.33 -0.18
N TYR A 55 -14.04 -9.48 0.39
CA TYR A 55 -15.05 -10.37 -0.20
C TYR A 55 -16.45 -9.72 -0.22
N VAL A 56 -16.83 -9.05 0.86
CA VAL A 56 -18.12 -8.36 0.96
C VAL A 56 -18.17 -7.16 0.02
N TYR A 57 -17.06 -6.43 -0.09
CA TYR A 57 -16.95 -5.28 -1.00
C TYR A 57 -17.15 -5.70 -2.47
N LEU A 58 -16.51 -6.79 -2.89
CA LEU A 58 -16.61 -7.31 -4.26
C LEU A 58 -17.95 -7.99 -4.54
N ARG A 59 -18.59 -8.62 -3.55
CA ARG A 59 -19.90 -9.27 -3.70
C ARG A 59 -21.04 -8.25 -3.87
N ARG A 60 -20.85 -7.00 -3.43
CA ARG A 60 -21.85 -5.93 -3.49
C ARG A 60 -21.59 -4.88 -4.57
N ALA A 61 -20.47 -5.01 -5.30
CA ALA A 61 -20.17 -4.23 -6.50
C ALA A 61 -20.90 -4.80 -7.72
#